data_AF-A0A2E9W867-F1
#
_entry.id   AF-A0A2E9W867-F1
#
_cell.length_a   1.000
_cell.length_b   1.000
_cell.length_c   1.000
_cell.angle_alpha   90.00
_cell.angle_beta   90.00
_cell.angle_gamma   90.00
#
_symmetry.space_group_name_H-M   'P 1'
#
loop_
_entity.id
_entity.type
_entity.pdbx_description
1 polymer ?
#
loop_
_entity_poly.entity_id
_entity_poly.type
_entity_poly.pdbx_seq_one_letter_code
_entity_poly.pdbx_strand_id
1 'polypeptide(L)'
;MTASKFSQICRTTLIVATLSLLAACSQKAETLKLSVTQFGTATQAAFDSYGTAYDAQFTSFSKAPSAQRDEFVTNMTDFTGTVSASNIDVLIDPDGAKIDPSVARQWQDTLSGLRTQYQQFVAIFDNIEAGSALGASAVTQSGPILEKLRGQLATITGDFTKNPPQLLAKRSTLIAKLNAIRADKTDDQDAHTLRYQLWWQDWQALTEAEKQMQTDTLRKFVSANTLGNRLQNQIDNYARLDVASLLSAVEQGISLVGDINKMSPQELITQGTALAQTATN
;
A
#
# COMPACT_ATOMS: atom_id res chain seq x y z
N MET A 1 -38.16 -49.20 -35.17
CA MET A 1 -37.44 -47.93 -35.45
C MET A 1 -37.64 -46.85 -34.36
N THR A 2 -37.80 -47.22 -33.08
CA THR A 2 -38.09 -46.28 -31.98
C THR A 2 -36.94 -46.06 -31.00
N ALA A 3 -35.99 -47.00 -30.89
CA ALA A 3 -34.84 -46.88 -29.96
C ALA A 3 -33.77 -45.85 -30.41
N SER A 4 -33.62 -45.63 -31.72
CA SER A 4 -32.58 -44.75 -32.28
C SER A 4 -32.86 -43.25 -32.07
N LYS A 5 -34.14 -42.82 -32.04
CA LYS A 5 -34.48 -41.41 -31.82
C LYS A 5 -34.38 -40.99 -30.34
N PHE A 6 -34.63 -41.91 -29.41
CA PHE A 6 -34.49 -41.66 -27.97
C PHE A 6 -33.03 -41.50 -27.53
N SER A 7 -32.10 -42.32 -28.08
CA SER A 7 -30.67 -42.19 -27.76
C SER A 7 -30.06 -40.91 -28.35
N GLN A 8 -30.61 -40.42 -29.46
CA GLN A 8 -30.15 -39.18 -30.11
C GLN A 8 -30.62 -37.96 -29.32
N ILE A 9 -31.88 -37.92 -28.88
CA ILE A 9 -32.42 -36.84 -28.02
C ILE A 9 -31.69 -36.78 -26.67
N CYS A 10 -31.48 -37.92 -25.98
CA CYS A 10 -30.71 -37.92 -24.73
C CYS A 10 -29.26 -37.43 -24.89
N ARG A 11 -28.60 -37.75 -26.01
CA ARG A 11 -27.24 -37.26 -26.30
C ARG A 11 -27.22 -35.75 -26.56
N THR A 12 -28.16 -35.20 -27.33
CA THR A 12 -28.19 -33.76 -27.61
C THR A 12 -28.53 -32.94 -26.36
N THR A 13 -29.45 -33.42 -25.50
CA THR A 13 -29.80 -32.75 -24.23
C THR A 13 -28.64 -32.77 -23.24
N LEU A 14 -27.87 -33.87 -23.17
CA LEU A 14 -26.68 -33.97 -22.32
C LEU A 14 -25.56 -33.03 -22.80
N ILE A 15 -25.37 -32.91 -24.11
CA ILE A 15 -24.36 -32.02 -24.72
C ILE A 15 -24.74 -30.54 -24.51
N VAL A 16 -26.01 -30.17 -24.67
CA VAL A 16 -26.47 -28.79 -24.44
C VAL A 16 -26.46 -28.43 -22.94
N ALA A 17 -26.76 -29.37 -22.05
CA ALA A 17 -26.66 -29.17 -20.60
C ALA A 17 -25.21 -29.04 -20.14
N THR A 18 -24.28 -29.81 -20.71
CA THR A 18 -22.84 -29.67 -20.42
C THR A 18 -22.28 -28.37 -20.98
N LEU A 19 -22.64 -27.97 -22.21
CA LEU A 19 -22.23 -26.69 -22.79
C LEU A 19 -22.76 -25.47 -22.01
N SER A 20 -23.99 -25.52 -21.50
CA SER A 20 -24.53 -24.45 -20.66
C SER A 20 -23.93 -24.43 -19.24
N LEU A 21 -23.60 -25.59 -18.66
CA LEU A 21 -22.79 -25.65 -17.43
C LEU A 21 -21.39 -25.08 -17.64
N LEU A 22 -20.72 -25.42 -18.75
CA LEU A 22 -19.39 -24.92 -19.09
C LEU A 22 -19.40 -23.38 -19.26
N ALA A 23 -20.43 -22.84 -19.92
CA ALA A 23 -20.61 -21.39 -20.07
C ALA A 23 -20.92 -20.68 -18.73
N ALA A 24 -21.76 -21.27 -17.87
CA ALA A 24 -22.06 -20.70 -16.55
C ALA A 24 -20.83 -20.77 -15.60
N CYS A 25 -20.06 -21.86 -15.64
CA CYS A 25 -18.80 -21.99 -14.91
C CYS A 25 -17.74 -20.99 -15.41
N SER A 26 -17.67 -20.77 -16.73
CA SER A 26 -16.82 -19.73 -17.33
C SER A 26 -17.17 -18.33 -16.81
N GLN A 27 -18.44 -17.95 -16.84
CA GLN A 27 -18.89 -16.63 -16.37
C GLN A 27 -18.62 -16.42 -14.87
N LYS A 28 -18.78 -17.48 -14.08
CA LYS A 28 -18.50 -17.45 -12.64
C LYS A 28 -17.02 -17.23 -12.34
N ALA A 29 -16.12 -17.91 -13.05
CA ALA A 29 -14.68 -17.72 -12.92
C ALA A 29 -14.26 -16.31 -13.35
N GLU A 30 -14.77 -15.81 -14.47
CA GLU A 30 -14.54 -14.44 -14.95
C GLU A 30 -15.03 -13.38 -13.94
N THR A 31 -16.18 -13.61 -13.30
CA THR A 31 -16.69 -12.69 -12.29
C THR A 31 -15.81 -12.67 -11.03
N LEU A 32 -15.31 -13.84 -10.59
CA LEU A 32 -14.36 -13.90 -9.48
C LEU A 32 -13.04 -13.19 -9.80
N LYS A 33 -12.58 -13.27 -11.06
CA LYS A 33 -11.37 -12.57 -11.54
C LYS A 33 -11.47 -11.05 -11.34
N LEU A 34 -12.67 -10.47 -11.41
CA LEU A 34 -12.88 -9.05 -11.09
C LEU A 34 -12.54 -8.74 -9.63
N SER A 35 -12.98 -9.56 -8.68
CA SER A 35 -12.64 -9.39 -7.25
C SER A 35 -11.14 -9.62 -6.99
N VAL A 36 -10.53 -10.58 -7.68
CA VAL A 36 -9.07 -10.79 -7.64
C VAL A 36 -8.33 -9.54 -8.14
N THR A 37 -8.80 -8.94 -9.24
CA THR A 37 -8.22 -7.73 -9.82
C THR A 37 -8.40 -6.52 -8.90
N GLN A 38 -9.56 -6.37 -8.26
CA GLN A 38 -9.79 -5.32 -7.26
C GLN A 38 -8.82 -5.44 -6.08
N PHE A 39 -8.64 -6.65 -5.55
CA PHE A 39 -7.67 -6.92 -4.49
C PHE A 39 -6.23 -6.64 -4.93
N GLY A 40 -5.83 -7.13 -6.11
CA GLY A 40 -4.51 -6.86 -6.69
C GLY A 40 -4.23 -5.37 -6.88
N THR A 41 -5.20 -4.62 -7.39
CA THR A 41 -5.08 -3.16 -7.57
C THR A 41 -4.96 -2.44 -6.23
N ALA A 42 -5.76 -2.82 -5.23
CA ALA A 42 -5.71 -2.20 -3.91
C ALA A 42 -4.40 -2.49 -3.16
N THR A 43 -3.88 -3.70 -3.28
CA THR A 43 -2.60 -4.09 -2.66
C THR A 43 -1.41 -3.38 -3.32
N GLN A 44 -1.42 -3.23 -4.65
CA GLN A 44 -0.44 -2.39 -5.34
C GLN A 44 -0.50 -0.94 -4.85
N ALA A 45 -1.69 -0.34 -4.78
CA ALA A 45 -1.84 1.02 -4.27
C ALA A 45 -1.37 1.18 -2.81
N ALA A 46 -1.55 0.15 -1.97
CA ALA A 46 -1.05 0.15 -0.60
C ALA A 46 0.48 0.12 -0.55
N PHE A 47 1.13 -0.75 -1.33
CA PHE A 47 2.59 -0.83 -1.39
C PHE A 47 3.23 0.40 -2.03
N ASP A 48 2.58 1.02 -3.02
CA ASP A 48 3.05 2.28 -3.63
C ASP A 48 2.97 3.43 -2.62
N SER A 49 1.87 3.54 -1.87
CA SER A 49 1.75 4.53 -0.80
C SER A 49 2.77 4.27 0.32
N TYR A 50 3.04 3.01 0.64
CA TYR A 50 4.00 2.66 1.68
C TYR A 50 5.45 3.00 1.28
N GLY A 51 5.82 2.71 0.03
CA GLY A 51 7.10 3.13 -0.53
C GLY A 51 7.24 4.65 -0.54
N THR A 52 6.20 5.36 -0.98
CA THR A 52 6.18 6.84 -0.97
C THR A 52 6.34 7.40 0.45
N ALA A 53 5.63 6.85 1.43
CA ALA A 53 5.74 7.26 2.82
C ALA A 53 7.14 6.98 3.40
N TYR A 54 7.75 5.86 3.02
CA TYR A 54 9.12 5.53 3.41
C TYR A 54 10.13 6.51 2.83
N ASP A 55 10.06 6.79 1.53
CA ASP A 55 10.99 7.70 0.84
C ASP A 55 10.84 9.13 1.40
N ALA A 56 9.61 9.55 1.69
CA ALA A 56 9.31 10.86 2.27
C ALA A 56 10.00 11.12 3.62
N GLN A 57 10.35 10.07 4.38
CA GLN A 57 11.07 10.21 5.65
C GLN A 57 12.41 10.94 5.48
N PHE A 58 13.02 10.80 4.30
CA PHE A 58 14.38 11.25 4.04
C PHE A 58 14.44 12.50 3.16
N THR A 59 13.29 12.98 2.69
CA THR A 59 13.18 14.20 1.90
C THR A 59 13.34 15.43 2.79
N SER A 60 14.36 16.25 2.52
CA SER A 60 14.62 17.53 3.19
C SER A 60 13.57 18.59 2.83
N PHE A 61 13.62 19.76 3.49
CA PHE A 61 12.83 20.90 3.04
C PHE A 61 13.34 21.39 1.68
N SER A 62 12.44 21.67 0.73
CA SER A 62 12.83 22.26 -0.54
C SER A 62 13.45 23.64 -0.30
N LYS A 63 14.67 23.83 -0.80
CA LYS A 63 15.42 25.09 -0.71
C LYS A 63 15.41 25.76 -2.08
N ALA A 64 15.30 27.09 -2.12
CA ALA A 64 15.51 27.83 -3.36
C ALA A 64 16.96 27.63 -3.85
N PRO A 65 17.22 27.64 -5.18
CA PRO A 65 18.57 27.44 -5.71
C PRO A 65 19.62 28.41 -5.15
N SER A 66 19.21 29.67 -4.87
CA SER A 66 20.08 30.65 -4.23
C SER A 66 20.44 30.26 -2.79
N ALA A 67 19.48 29.75 -2.02
CA ALA A 67 19.71 29.31 -0.64
C ALA A 67 20.62 28.08 -0.58
N GLN A 68 20.44 27.11 -1.49
CA GLN A 68 21.34 25.94 -1.61
C GLN A 68 22.77 26.37 -1.95
N ARG A 69 22.93 27.32 -2.88
CA ARG A 69 24.23 27.87 -3.23
C ARG A 69 24.89 28.55 -2.04
N ASP A 70 24.15 29.40 -1.33
CA ASP A 70 24.71 30.18 -0.21
C ASP A 70 25.12 29.26 0.96
N GLU A 71 24.33 28.22 1.22
CA GLU A 71 24.67 27.17 2.18
C GLU A 71 25.88 26.35 1.74
N PHE A 72 25.96 25.94 0.47
CA PHE A 72 27.14 25.26 -0.07
C PHE A 72 28.41 26.10 0.07
N VAL A 73 28.35 27.39 -0.26
CA VAL A 73 29.50 28.31 -0.13
C VAL A 73 29.92 28.45 1.34
N THR A 74 28.96 28.56 2.25
CA THR A 74 29.22 28.60 3.70
C THR A 74 29.89 27.31 4.17
N ASN A 75 29.30 26.16 3.83
CA ASN A 75 29.83 24.85 4.19
C ASN A 75 31.23 24.62 3.63
N MET A 76 31.51 25.03 2.40
CA MET A 76 32.85 24.95 1.79
C MET A 76 33.87 25.86 2.48
N THR A 77 33.44 26.98 3.04
CA THR A 77 34.32 27.88 3.81
C THR A 77 34.75 27.24 5.12
N ASP A 78 33.85 26.50 5.77
CA ASP A 78 34.09 25.82 7.04
C ASP A 78 34.66 24.39 6.89
N PHE A 79 34.60 23.81 5.68
CA PHE A 79 35.03 22.45 5.42
C PHE A 79 36.57 22.35 5.32
N THR A 80 37.17 21.65 6.28
CA THR A 80 38.63 21.45 6.37
C THR A 80 39.12 20.14 5.75
N GLY A 81 38.22 19.30 5.24
CA GLY A 81 38.53 17.99 4.67
C GLY A 81 38.83 18.01 3.16
N THR A 82 39.08 16.83 2.58
CA THR A 82 39.17 16.68 1.12
C THR A 82 37.78 16.48 0.52
N VAL A 83 37.43 17.28 -0.48
CA VAL A 83 36.17 17.12 -1.22
C VAL A 83 36.22 15.82 -2.02
N SER A 84 35.15 15.03 -1.94
CA SER A 84 35.01 13.75 -2.63
C SER A 84 33.58 13.58 -3.14
N ALA A 85 33.38 12.61 -4.03
CA ALA A 85 32.03 12.25 -4.47
C ALA A 85 31.10 11.81 -3.33
N SER A 86 31.64 11.31 -2.20
CA SER A 86 30.84 10.87 -1.06
C SER A 86 30.34 12.01 -0.17
N ASN A 87 31.02 13.16 -0.16
CA ASN A 87 30.68 14.29 0.71
C ASN A 87 30.09 15.50 -0.01
N ILE A 88 30.24 15.63 -1.33
CA ILE A 88 29.75 16.80 -2.08
C ILE A 88 28.26 17.07 -1.87
N ASP A 89 27.42 16.03 -1.86
CA ASP A 89 25.99 16.20 -1.63
C ASP A 89 25.66 16.65 -0.20
N VAL A 90 26.47 16.27 0.80
CA VAL A 90 26.30 16.76 2.19
C VAL A 90 26.66 18.24 2.27
N LEU A 91 27.69 18.64 1.52
CA LEU A 91 28.11 20.05 1.50
C LEU A 91 27.07 20.92 0.80
N ILE A 92 26.33 20.38 -0.18
CA ILE A 92 25.25 21.08 -0.89
C ILE A 92 23.95 21.12 -0.06
N ASP A 93 23.56 20.00 0.54
CA ASP A 93 22.36 19.92 1.39
C ASP A 93 22.62 19.06 2.64
N PRO A 94 23.14 19.65 3.73
CA PRO A 94 23.45 18.92 4.96
C PRO A 94 22.19 18.43 5.69
N ASP A 95 21.03 19.03 5.41
CA ASP A 95 19.72 18.62 5.90
C ASP A 95 19.18 17.37 5.19
N GLY A 96 19.77 16.99 4.05
CA GLY A 96 19.42 15.78 3.33
C GLY A 96 19.81 14.54 4.14
N ALA A 97 18.84 13.80 4.65
CA ALA A 97 19.12 12.55 5.35
C ALA A 97 19.70 11.54 4.37
N LYS A 98 20.94 11.09 4.61
CA LYS A 98 21.57 10.03 3.82
C LYS A 98 21.16 8.67 4.37
N ILE A 99 20.29 7.96 3.65
CA ILE A 99 20.07 6.54 3.87
C ILE A 99 21.30 5.80 3.35
N ASP A 100 21.78 4.81 4.09
CA ASP A 100 22.73 3.86 3.54
C ASP A 100 22.13 3.21 2.28
N PRO A 101 22.80 3.29 1.11
CA PRO A 101 22.30 2.72 -0.13
C PRO A 101 21.94 1.22 -0.04
N SER A 102 22.61 0.48 0.85
CA SER A 102 22.30 -0.94 1.10
C SER A 102 20.95 -1.12 1.79
N VAL A 103 20.62 -0.26 2.76
CA VAL A 103 19.34 -0.26 3.47
C VAL A 103 18.21 0.16 2.53
N ALA A 104 18.41 1.22 1.74
CA ALA A 104 17.44 1.66 0.74
C ALA A 104 17.17 0.56 -0.30
N ARG A 105 18.21 -0.14 -0.77
CA ARG A 105 18.06 -1.26 -1.70
C ARG A 105 17.33 -2.43 -1.08
N GLN A 106 17.70 -2.84 0.14
CA GLN A 106 17.02 -3.93 0.85
C GLN A 106 15.52 -3.66 1.03
N TRP A 107 15.17 -2.41 1.32
CA TRP A 107 13.78 -1.97 1.41
C TRP A 107 13.05 -2.09 0.06
N GLN A 108 13.64 -1.57 -1.01
CA GLN A 108 13.08 -1.64 -2.36
C GLN A 108 12.91 -3.09 -2.83
N ASP A 109 13.89 -3.96 -2.55
CA ASP A 109 13.85 -5.39 -2.84
C ASP A 109 12.72 -6.07 -2.07
N THR A 110 12.53 -5.71 -0.79
CA THR A 110 11.43 -6.24 0.03
C THR A 110 10.07 -5.84 -0.54
N LEU A 111 9.86 -4.57 -0.87
CA LEU A 111 8.61 -4.11 -1.50
C LEU A 111 8.38 -4.76 -2.88
N SER A 112 9.43 -4.91 -3.68
CA SER A 112 9.37 -5.60 -4.98
C SER A 112 8.98 -7.07 -4.83
N GLY A 113 9.57 -7.76 -3.85
CA GLY A 113 9.24 -9.14 -3.50
C GLY A 113 7.79 -9.31 -3.03
N LEU A 114 7.27 -8.35 -2.25
CA LEU A 114 5.85 -8.32 -1.88
C LEU A 114 4.96 -8.11 -3.11
N ARG A 115 5.23 -7.11 -3.94
CA ARG A 115 4.46 -6.88 -5.19
C ARG A 115 4.41 -8.13 -6.07
N THR A 116 5.56 -8.78 -6.24
CA THR A 116 5.68 -10.00 -7.05
C THR A 116 4.80 -11.13 -6.50
N GLN A 117 4.77 -11.35 -5.18
CA GLN A 117 3.93 -12.39 -4.57
C GLN A 117 2.43 -12.17 -4.84
N TYR A 118 1.96 -10.92 -4.76
CA TYR A 118 0.55 -10.59 -5.00
C TYR A 118 0.19 -10.65 -6.48
N GLN A 119 1.10 -10.22 -7.37
CA GLN A 119 0.93 -10.36 -8.82
C GLN A 119 0.90 -11.83 -9.25
N GLN A 120 1.76 -12.67 -8.65
CA GLN A 120 1.74 -14.12 -8.87
C GLN A 120 0.40 -14.74 -8.46
N PHE A 121 -0.17 -14.30 -7.33
CA PHE A 121 -1.51 -14.73 -6.92
C PHE A 121 -2.58 -14.32 -7.93
N VAL A 122 -2.58 -13.07 -8.41
CA VAL A 122 -3.52 -12.60 -9.45
C VAL A 122 -3.36 -13.44 -10.73
N ALA A 123 -2.13 -13.75 -11.14
CA ALA A 123 -1.82 -14.52 -12.34
C ALA A 123 -2.30 -15.99 -12.29
N ILE A 124 -2.59 -16.54 -11.10
CA ILE A 124 -3.26 -17.86 -10.99
C ILE A 124 -4.60 -17.82 -11.74
N PHE A 125 -5.31 -16.69 -11.65
CA PHE A 125 -6.64 -16.50 -12.24
C PHE A 125 -6.60 -16.06 -13.71
N ASP A 126 -5.45 -15.62 -14.22
CA ASP A 126 -5.27 -15.34 -15.65
C ASP A 126 -5.25 -16.61 -16.51
N ASN A 127 -4.84 -17.74 -15.91
CA ASN A 127 -4.73 -19.03 -16.59
C ASN A 127 -5.94 -19.96 -16.35
N ILE A 128 -6.98 -19.48 -15.65
CA ILE A 128 -8.23 -20.25 -15.48
C ILE A 128 -9.03 -20.11 -16.78
N GLU A 129 -8.85 -21.07 -17.69
CA GLU A 129 -9.63 -21.13 -18.93
C GLU A 129 -11.14 -21.13 -18.64
N ALA A 130 -11.83 -20.22 -19.31
CA ALA A 130 -13.27 -20.14 -19.45
C ALA A 130 -13.91 -21.52 -19.70
N GLY A 131 -14.41 -22.14 -18.62
CA GLY A 131 -15.24 -23.33 -18.69
C GLY A 131 -14.57 -24.66 -18.32
N SER A 132 -13.29 -24.72 -17.91
CA SER A 132 -12.75 -26.02 -17.48
C SER A 132 -13.25 -26.43 -16.08
N ALA A 133 -13.54 -27.71 -15.87
CA ALA A 133 -13.75 -28.29 -14.52
C ALA A 133 -12.52 -28.09 -13.61
N LEU A 134 -11.35 -27.79 -14.21
CA LEU A 134 -10.11 -27.46 -13.52
C LEU A 134 -10.14 -26.06 -12.87
N GLY A 135 -10.98 -25.14 -13.35
CA GLY A 135 -11.09 -23.80 -12.80
C GLY A 135 -11.57 -23.76 -11.35
N ALA A 136 -12.51 -24.63 -10.96
CA ALA A 136 -12.95 -24.71 -9.57
C ALA A 136 -11.84 -25.22 -8.63
N SER A 137 -11.04 -26.18 -9.08
CA SER A 137 -9.89 -26.69 -8.32
C SER A 137 -8.81 -25.61 -8.16
N ALA A 138 -8.51 -24.86 -9.22
CA ALA A 138 -7.55 -23.76 -9.16
C ALA A 138 -8.00 -22.66 -8.19
N VAL A 139 -9.29 -22.30 -8.21
CA VAL A 139 -9.88 -21.36 -7.24
C VAL A 139 -9.70 -21.88 -5.80
N THR A 140 -10.10 -23.12 -5.51
CA THR A 140 -9.96 -23.66 -4.14
C THR A 140 -8.49 -23.76 -3.70
N GLN A 141 -7.58 -24.15 -4.59
CA GLN A 141 -6.14 -24.22 -4.30
C GLN A 141 -5.50 -22.85 -4.07
N SER A 142 -6.09 -21.77 -4.60
CA SER A 142 -5.63 -20.40 -4.34
C SER A 142 -5.98 -19.90 -2.94
N GLY A 143 -6.94 -20.52 -2.25
CA GLY A 143 -7.42 -20.11 -0.93
C GLY A 143 -6.31 -20.01 0.14
N PRO A 144 -5.51 -21.06 0.36
CA PRO A 144 -4.39 -21.00 1.31
C PRO A 144 -3.31 -19.97 0.94
N ILE A 145 -3.12 -19.70 -0.37
CA ILE A 145 -2.18 -18.67 -0.83
C ILE A 145 -2.71 -17.29 -0.43
N LEU A 146 -3.98 -17.01 -0.70
CA LEU A 146 -4.61 -15.75 -0.30
C LEU A 146 -4.61 -15.55 1.21
N GLU A 147 -4.88 -16.59 1.99
CA GLU A 147 -4.87 -16.53 3.45
C GLU A 147 -3.50 -16.07 3.96
N LYS A 148 -2.41 -16.66 3.44
CA LYS A 148 -1.05 -16.25 3.77
C LYS A 148 -0.78 -14.78 3.39
N LEU A 149 -1.15 -14.37 2.17
CA LEU A 149 -0.96 -12.99 1.72
C LEU A 149 -1.72 -12.00 2.61
N ARG A 150 -2.97 -12.31 2.97
CA ARG A 150 -3.78 -11.50 3.90
C ARG A 150 -3.13 -11.40 5.27
N GLY A 151 -2.59 -12.49 5.81
CA GLY A 151 -1.84 -12.47 7.07
C GLY A 151 -0.67 -11.49 7.00
N GLN A 152 0.15 -11.57 5.94
CA GLN A 152 1.25 -10.62 5.72
C GLN A 152 0.77 -9.17 5.61
N LEU A 153 -0.31 -8.93 4.87
CA LEU A 153 -0.88 -7.59 4.71
C LEU A 153 -1.35 -7.01 6.04
N ALA A 154 -2.02 -7.82 6.85
CA ALA A 154 -2.52 -7.44 8.16
C ALA A 154 -1.37 -7.14 9.14
N THR A 155 -0.29 -7.95 9.13
CA THR A 155 0.93 -7.67 9.89
C THR A 155 1.55 -6.33 9.49
N ILE A 156 1.78 -6.10 8.20
CA ILE A 156 2.34 -4.83 7.69
C ILE A 156 1.45 -3.64 8.10
N THR A 157 0.14 -3.79 7.96
CA THR A 157 -0.84 -2.75 8.34
C THR A 157 -0.77 -2.46 9.83
N GLY A 158 -0.65 -3.49 10.66
CA GLY A 158 -0.52 -3.37 12.11
C GLY A 158 0.77 -2.67 12.52
N ASP A 159 1.90 -3.05 11.93
CA ASP A 159 3.20 -2.45 12.20
C ASP A 159 3.24 -0.99 11.78
N PHE A 160 2.69 -0.67 10.59
CA PHE A 160 2.52 0.70 10.12
C PHE A 160 1.63 1.54 11.05
N THR A 161 0.54 0.96 11.56
CA THR A 161 -0.38 1.66 12.47
C THR A 161 0.31 2.00 13.80
N LYS A 162 1.13 1.09 14.34
CA LYS A 162 1.85 1.28 15.61
C LYS A 162 3.05 2.22 15.46
N ASN A 163 3.77 2.10 14.35
CA ASN A 163 5.01 2.82 14.09
C ASN A 163 4.92 3.51 12.72
N PRO A 164 4.09 4.56 12.57
CA PRO A 164 4.00 5.26 11.31
C PRO A 164 5.32 5.97 10.99
N PRO A 165 5.75 5.98 9.71
CA PRO A 165 6.90 6.74 9.25
C PRO A 165 6.82 8.22 9.66
N GLN A 166 7.96 8.80 10.02
CA GLN A 166 8.09 10.22 10.36
C GLN A 166 8.96 10.93 9.33
N LEU A 167 8.76 12.23 9.15
CA LEU A 167 9.57 13.03 8.21
C LEU A 167 10.92 13.38 8.85
N LEU A 168 11.77 12.36 9.03
CA LEU A 168 13.00 12.39 9.81
C LEU A 168 13.97 13.50 9.39
N ALA A 169 14.21 13.68 8.09
CA ALA A 169 15.09 14.74 7.59
C ALA A 169 14.59 16.12 8.02
N LYS A 170 13.30 16.40 7.79
CA LYS A 170 12.66 17.67 8.17
C LYS A 170 12.63 17.88 9.68
N ARG A 171 12.39 16.83 10.47
CA ARG A 171 12.47 16.91 11.94
C ARG A 171 13.86 17.33 12.40
N SER A 172 14.91 16.71 11.84
CA SER A 172 16.29 17.06 12.14
C SER A 172 16.60 18.52 11.81
N THR A 173 16.15 19.02 10.65
CA THR A 173 16.29 20.44 10.28
C THR A 173 15.58 21.36 11.27
N LEU A 174 14.35 21.05 11.68
CA LEU A 174 13.64 21.87 12.67
C LEU A 174 14.33 21.84 14.04
N ILE A 175 14.86 20.70 14.47
CA ILE A 175 15.64 20.60 15.72
C ILE A 175 16.91 21.46 15.63
N ALA A 176 17.64 21.40 14.52
CA ALA A 176 18.82 22.23 14.29
C ALA A 176 18.47 23.73 14.32
N LYS A 177 17.39 24.14 13.64
CA LYS A 177 16.88 25.52 13.69
C LYS A 177 16.54 25.97 15.11
N LEU A 178 15.88 25.12 15.91
CA LEU A 178 15.58 25.45 17.30
C LEU A 178 16.84 25.66 18.14
N ASN A 179 17.84 24.79 17.97
CA ASN A 179 19.12 24.92 18.66
C ASN A 179 19.86 26.19 18.25
N ALA A 180 19.81 26.57 16.97
CA ALA A 180 20.38 27.83 16.47
C ALA A 180 19.69 29.05 17.10
N ILE A 181 18.35 29.06 17.18
CA ILE A 181 17.59 30.12 17.88
C ILE A 181 18.06 30.21 19.33
N ARG A 182 18.15 29.08 20.06
CA ARG A 182 18.57 29.06 21.48
C ARG A 182 20.01 29.55 21.71
N ALA A 183 20.91 29.24 20.78
CA ALA A 183 22.32 29.59 20.87
C ALA A 183 22.55 31.09 20.58
N ASP A 184 21.70 31.70 19.77
CA ASP A 184 21.80 33.12 19.42
C ASP A 184 21.56 34.02 20.64
N LYS A 185 22.57 34.82 20.99
CA LYS A 185 22.52 35.79 22.09
C LYS A 185 22.44 37.23 21.61
N THR A 186 22.37 37.44 20.30
CA THR A 186 22.48 38.77 19.67
C THR A 186 21.12 39.41 19.41
N ASP A 187 20.09 38.60 19.24
CA ASP A 187 18.70 39.04 19.08
C ASP A 187 18.14 39.67 20.37
N ASP A 188 17.28 40.68 20.21
CA ASP A 188 16.41 41.16 21.29
C ASP A 188 15.29 40.15 21.61
N GLN A 189 14.57 40.41 22.71
CA GLN A 189 13.54 39.49 23.20
C GLN A 189 12.36 39.33 22.22
N ASP A 190 12.03 40.36 21.44
CA ASP A 190 10.90 40.33 20.51
C ASP A 190 11.27 39.51 19.27
N ALA A 191 12.49 39.69 18.75
CA ALA A 191 13.05 38.89 17.66
C ALA A 191 13.14 37.39 18.04
N HIS A 192 13.62 37.07 19.24
CA HIS A 192 13.61 35.70 19.78
C HIS A 192 12.20 35.11 19.82
N THR A 193 11.24 35.87 20.37
CA THR A 193 9.84 35.42 20.49
C THR A 193 9.24 35.10 19.14
N LEU A 194 9.44 35.97 18.14
CA LEU A 194 8.94 35.76 16.78
C LEU A 194 9.55 34.51 16.14
N ARG A 195 10.86 34.28 16.30
CA ARG A 195 11.54 33.09 15.77
C ARG A 195 11.00 31.79 16.39
N TYR A 196 10.70 31.77 17.68
CA TYR A 196 10.05 30.61 18.31
C TYR A 196 8.63 30.37 17.80
N GLN A 197 7.85 31.43 17.56
CA GLN A 197 6.50 31.30 17.00
C GLN A 197 6.52 30.73 15.58
N LEU A 198 7.43 31.21 14.73
CA LEU A 198 7.61 30.68 13.38
C LEU A 198 8.06 29.22 13.41
N TRP A 199 9.02 28.87 14.27
CA TRP A 199 9.44 27.48 14.47
C TRP A 199 8.29 26.58 14.91
N TRP A 200 7.45 27.05 15.84
CA TRP A 200 6.29 26.30 16.31
C TRP A 200 5.28 26.07 15.20
N GLN A 201 5.04 27.06 14.34
CA GLN A 201 4.18 26.92 13.16
C GLN A 201 4.73 25.86 12.20
N ASP A 202 6.02 25.90 11.89
CA ASP A 202 6.69 24.88 11.04
C ASP A 202 6.56 23.48 11.65
N TRP A 203 6.71 23.35 12.96
CA TRP A 203 6.57 22.08 13.68
C TRP A 203 5.13 21.54 13.59
N GLN A 204 4.13 22.40 13.79
CA GLN A 204 2.73 22.01 13.65
C GLN A 204 2.42 21.54 12.23
N ALA A 205 2.86 22.29 11.22
CA ALA A 205 2.69 21.92 9.82
C ALA A 205 3.36 20.56 9.49
N LEU A 206 4.55 20.30 10.04
CA LEU A 206 5.24 19.03 9.88
C LEU A 206 4.45 17.86 10.48
N THR A 207 3.97 18.01 11.72
CA THR A 207 3.19 16.96 12.38
C THR A 207 1.86 16.68 11.69
N GLU A 208 1.24 17.70 11.08
CA GLU A 208 0.03 17.53 10.30
C GLU A 208 0.31 16.79 8.98
N ALA A 209 1.40 17.11 8.29
CA ALA A 209 1.83 16.38 7.10
C ALA A 209 2.11 14.89 7.41
N GLU A 210 2.73 14.59 8.55
CA GLU A 210 2.94 13.21 9.01
C GLU A 210 1.62 12.47 9.25
N LYS A 211 0.63 13.11 9.89
CA LYS A 211 -0.70 12.53 10.10
C LYS A 211 -1.44 12.27 8.79
N GLN A 212 -1.36 13.19 7.84
CA GLN A 212 -1.97 13.03 6.52
C GLN A 212 -1.34 11.86 5.77
N MET A 213 0.00 11.79 5.74
CA MET A 213 0.73 10.66 5.14
C MET A 213 0.35 9.32 5.77
N GLN A 214 0.25 9.26 7.10
CA GLN A 214 -0.22 8.08 7.83
C GLN A 214 -1.65 7.72 7.42
N THR A 215 -2.56 8.69 7.44
CA THR A 215 -3.98 8.50 7.12
C THR A 215 -4.17 7.95 5.71
N ASP A 216 -3.50 8.55 4.73
CA ASP A 216 -3.64 8.17 3.33
C ASP A 216 -3.09 6.77 3.07
N THR A 217 -1.92 6.46 3.65
CA THR A 217 -1.32 5.13 3.52
C THR A 217 -2.15 4.06 4.21
N LEU A 218 -2.63 4.33 5.44
CA LEU A 218 -3.45 3.40 6.19
C LEU A 218 -4.78 3.11 5.49
N ARG A 219 -5.39 4.13 4.87
CA ARG A 219 -6.59 3.96 4.05
C ARG A 219 -6.40 2.95 2.93
N LYS A 220 -5.25 2.97 2.24
CA LYS A 220 -4.95 1.99 1.18
C LYS A 220 -4.78 0.58 1.75
N PHE A 221 -4.08 0.44 2.87
CA PHE A 221 -3.92 -0.84 3.55
C PHE A 221 -5.24 -1.42 4.06
N VAL A 222 -6.07 -0.61 4.72
CA VAL A 222 -7.40 -1.05 5.19
C VAL A 222 -8.26 -1.49 4.01
N SER A 223 -8.29 -0.71 2.91
CA SER A 223 -9.00 -1.09 1.67
C SER A 223 -8.54 -2.45 1.14
N ALA A 224 -7.22 -2.67 1.05
CA ALA A 224 -6.64 -3.90 0.55
C ALA A 224 -6.97 -5.11 1.45
N ASN A 225 -6.86 -4.97 2.77
CA ASN A 225 -7.23 -6.03 3.73
C ASN A 225 -8.71 -6.38 3.63
N THR A 226 -9.57 -5.37 3.57
CA THR A 226 -11.01 -5.56 3.47
C THR A 226 -11.40 -6.29 2.18
N LEU A 227 -10.82 -5.91 1.03
CA LEU A 227 -11.04 -6.62 -0.23
C LEU A 227 -10.49 -8.04 -0.19
N GLY A 228 -9.33 -8.26 0.44
CA GLY A 228 -8.77 -9.59 0.65
C GLY A 228 -9.69 -10.50 1.46
N ASN A 229 -10.26 -10.00 2.56
CA ASN A 229 -11.22 -10.75 3.38
C ASN A 229 -12.45 -11.18 2.57
N ARG A 230 -12.96 -10.29 1.72
CA ARG A 230 -14.10 -10.62 0.84
C ARG A 230 -13.73 -11.64 -0.20
N LEU A 231 -12.57 -11.49 -0.83
CA LEU A 231 -12.07 -12.44 -1.81
C LEU A 231 -11.88 -13.84 -1.21
N GLN A 232 -11.39 -13.94 0.02
CA GLN A 232 -11.32 -15.21 0.73
C GLN A 232 -12.71 -15.84 0.86
N ASN A 233 -13.70 -15.08 1.35
CA ASN A 233 -15.06 -15.60 1.50
C ASN A 233 -15.64 -16.07 0.15
N GLN A 234 -15.31 -15.38 -0.95
CA GLN A 234 -15.72 -15.79 -2.29
C GLN A 234 -15.04 -17.09 -2.73
N ILE A 235 -13.75 -17.26 -2.45
CA ILE A 235 -12.99 -18.48 -2.76
C ILE A 235 -13.49 -19.66 -1.92
N ASP A 236 -13.65 -19.47 -0.61
CA ASP A 236 -14.09 -20.52 0.33
C ASP A 236 -15.51 -21.01 0.01
N ASN A 237 -16.38 -20.11 -0.45
CA ASN A 237 -17.76 -20.43 -0.83
C ASN A 237 -17.93 -20.61 -2.34
N TYR A 238 -16.85 -20.65 -3.12
CA TYR A 238 -16.91 -20.59 -4.58
C TYR A 238 -17.89 -21.61 -5.14
N ALA A 239 -17.86 -22.87 -4.69
CA ALA A 239 -18.77 -23.92 -5.18
C ALA A 239 -20.27 -23.57 -5.02
N ARG A 240 -20.63 -22.81 -3.98
CA ARG A 240 -22.03 -22.47 -3.62
C ARG A 240 -22.54 -21.17 -4.23
N LEU A 241 -21.64 -20.27 -4.62
CA LEU A 241 -22.02 -18.97 -5.17
C LEU A 241 -22.51 -19.10 -6.61
N ASP A 242 -23.56 -18.37 -6.98
CA ASP A 242 -23.92 -18.17 -8.38
C ASP A 242 -23.25 -16.90 -8.94
N VAL A 243 -23.40 -16.67 -10.24
CA VAL A 243 -22.81 -15.49 -10.92
C VAL A 243 -23.37 -14.20 -10.34
N ALA A 244 -24.67 -14.15 -10.02
CA ALA A 244 -25.31 -12.97 -9.42
C ALA A 244 -24.73 -12.63 -8.05
N SER A 245 -24.49 -13.63 -7.21
CA SER A 245 -23.86 -13.46 -5.90
C SER A 245 -22.43 -12.94 -6.01
N LEU A 246 -21.66 -13.44 -6.98
CA LEU A 246 -20.31 -12.94 -7.24
C LEU A 246 -20.32 -11.49 -7.74
N LEU A 247 -21.22 -11.15 -8.67
CA LEU A 247 -21.35 -9.78 -9.18
C LEU A 247 -21.74 -8.81 -8.08
N SER A 248 -22.72 -9.18 -7.24
CA SER A 248 -23.09 -8.38 -6.07
C SER A 248 -21.91 -8.22 -5.10
N ALA A 249 -21.09 -9.25 -4.91
CA ALA A 249 -19.90 -9.15 -4.06
C ALA A 249 -18.83 -8.21 -4.63
N VAL A 250 -18.68 -8.13 -5.97
CA VAL A 250 -17.82 -7.16 -6.66
C VAL A 250 -18.32 -5.72 -6.43
N GLU A 251 -19.62 -5.48 -6.59
CA GLU A 251 -20.25 -4.15 -6.37
C GLU A 251 -20.12 -3.70 -4.92
N GLN A 252 -20.38 -4.61 -3.97
CA GLN A 252 -20.18 -4.36 -2.55
C GLN A 252 -18.72 -4.07 -2.22
N GLY A 253 -17.76 -4.68 -2.91
CA GLY A 253 -16.33 -4.35 -2.80
C GLY A 253 -16.05 -2.89 -3.16
N ILE A 254 -16.63 -2.39 -4.25
CA ILE A 254 -16.52 -0.99 -4.69
C ILE A 254 -17.13 -0.05 -3.66
N SER A 255 -18.36 -0.34 -3.20
CA SER A 255 -19.04 0.48 -2.19
C SER A 255 -18.22 0.59 -0.92
N LEU A 256 -17.67 -0.54 -0.45
CA LEU A 256 -16.91 -0.60 0.78
C LEU A 256 -15.59 0.18 0.71
N VAL A 257 -14.89 0.13 -0.42
CA VAL A 257 -13.75 1.03 -0.67
C VAL A 257 -14.20 2.48 -0.66
N GLY A 258 -15.37 2.78 -1.24
CA GLY A 258 -15.99 4.10 -1.17
C GLY A 258 -16.26 4.58 0.27
N ASP A 259 -16.67 3.67 1.15
CA ASP A 259 -16.91 3.97 2.57
C ASP A 259 -15.60 4.13 3.35
N ILE A 260 -14.61 3.28 3.09
CA ILE A 260 -13.25 3.42 3.68
C ILE A 260 -12.61 4.75 3.28
N ASN A 261 -12.86 5.23 2.06
CA ASN A 261 -12.38 6.54 1.61
C ASN A 261 -12.99 7.71 2.39
N LYS A 262 -14.11 7.51 3.09
CA LYS A 262 -14.77 8.52 3.93
C LYS A 262 -14.43 8.38 5.41
N MET A 263 -13.71 7.31 5.80
CA MET A 263 -13.32 7.10 7.21
C MET A 263 -12.38 8.20 7.69
N SER A 264 -12.61 8.63 8.92
CA SER A 264 -11.73 9.51 9.68
C SER A 264 -10.40 8.82 10.01
N PRO A 265 -9.35 9.59 10.33
CA PRO A 265 -8.07 9.03 10.77
C PRO A 265 -8.20 8.06 11.95
N GLN A 266 -9.04 8.38 12.95
CA GLN A 266 -9.25 7.52 14.11
C GLN A 266 -9.93 6.19 13.75
N GLU A 267 -10.91 6.20 12.84
CA GLU A 267 -11.54 4.98 12.34
C GLU A 267 -10.52 4.11 11.62
N LEU A 268 -9.67 4.70 10.78
CA LEU A 268 -8.61 3.99 10.07
C LEU A 268 -7.60 3.34 11.05
N ILE A 269 -7.17 4.07 12.09
CA ILE A 269 -6.29 3.55 13.15
C ILE A 269 -6.95 2.37 13.88
N THR A 270 -8.24 2.49 14.18
CA THR A 270 -9.01 1.43 14.85
C THR A 270 -9.05 0.16 13.97
N GLN A 271 -9.36 0.31 12.68
CA GLN A 271 -9.37 -0.80 11.72
C GLN A 271 -7.99 -1.43 11.56
N GLY A 272 -6.94 -0.62 11.40
CA GLY A 272 -5.55 -1.10 11.28
C GLY A 272 -5.09 -1.88 12.52
N THR A 273 -5.47 -1.41 13.71
CA THR A 273 -5.14 -2.09 14.98
C THR A 273 -5.87 -3.42 15.12
N ALA A 274 -7.16 -3.48 14.76
CA ALA A 274 -7.94 -4.71 14.81
C ALA A 274 -7.36 -5.79 13.87
N LEU A 275 -6.94 -5.39 12.66
CA LEU A 275 -6.28 -6.30 11.71
C LEU A 275 -4.99 -6.89 12.28
N ALA A 276 -4.19 -6.09 12.98
CA ALA A 276 -2.97 -6.53 13.63
C ALA A 276 -3.22 -7.63 14.69
N GLN A 277 -4.29 -7.48 15.47
CA GLN A 277 -4.66 -8.44 16.52
C GLN A 277 -5.14 -9.78 15.93
N THR A 278 -5.78 -9.75 14.77
CA THR A 278 -6.23 -10.96 14.07
C THR A 278 -5.11 -11.70 13.34
N ALA A 279 -3.97 -11.05 13.05
CA ALA A 279 -2.83 -11.67 12.34
C ALA A 279 -1.84 -12.40 13.26
N THR A 280 -1.91 -12.16 14.58
CA THR A 280 -1.03 -12.77 15.59
C THR A 280 -1.64 -13.99 16.30
N ASN A 281 -2.87 -14.38 15.96
CA ASN A 281 -3.58 -15.55 16.47
C ASN A 281 -3.66 -16.63 15.40
#